data_AF-A0A133ULL8-F1
#
_entry.id   AF-A0A133ULL8-F1
#
_cell.length_a   1.000
_cell.length_b   1.000
_cell.length_c   1.000
_cell.angle_alpha   90.00
_cell.angle_beta   90.00
_cell.angle_gamma   90.00
#
_symmetry.space_group_name_H-M   'P 1'
#
loop_
_entity.id
_entity.type
_entity.pdbx_description
1 polymer ?
#
loop_
_entity_poly.entity_id
_entity_poly.type
_entity_poly.pdbx_seq_one_letter_code
_entity_poly.pdbx_strand_id
1 'polypeptide(L)'
;MFDNARITKDKMCELCEQIEGEDLKVEKVYRTDNIVFRKRNMHYATVGQRLEKVLEEHFDRKTPVTCRSMRTVKGLTESEQKTENKSRDF
;
A
#
# COMPACT_ATOMS: atom_id res chain seq x y z
N MET A 1 15.03 -18.92 -5.66
CA MET A 1 13.68 -19.35 -6.07
C MET A 1 12.85 -18.10 -6.26
N PHE A 2 12.88 -17.51 -7.45
CA PHE A 2 12.01 -16.38 -7.81
C PHE A 2 10.75 -16.97 -8.42
N ASP A 3 9.94 -17.62 -7.59
CA ASP A 3 8.61 -17.98 -8.04
C ASP A 3 7.87 -16.69 -8.33
N ASN A 4 7.57 -16.52 -9.61
CA ASN A 4 6.85 -15.39 -10.16
C ASN A 4 5.46 -15.35 -9.51
N ALA A 5 5.34 -14.66 -8.37
CA ALA A 5 4.08 -14.19 -7.82
C ALA A 5 3.53 -13.08 -8.73
N ARG A 6 3.28 -13.45 -9.99
CA ARG A 6 2.74 -12.59 -11.03
C ARG A 6 1.26 -12.46 -10.76
N ILE A 7 0.92 -11.38 -10.08
CA ILE A 7 -0.45 -10.90 -9.97
C ILE A 7 -0.69 -9.84 -11.05
N THR A 8 -1.83 -9.91 -11.71
CA THR A 8 -2.25 -8.83 -12.62
C THR A 8 -2.82 -7.67 -11.80
N LYS A 9 -2.84 -6.47 -12.38
CA LYS A 9 -3.50 -5.33 -11.74
C LYS A 9 -4.98 -5.63 -11.45
N ASP A 10 -5.67 -6.27 -12.39
CA ASP A 10 -7.08 -6.62 -12.24
C ASP A 10 -7.29 -7.58 -11.08
N LYS A 11 -6.43 -8.60 -10.95
CA LYS A 11 -6.49 -9.51 -9.82
C LYS A 11 -6.20 -8.80 -8.49
N MET A 12 -5.27 -7.85 -8.47
CA MET A 12 -5.00 -7.05 -7.28
C MET A 12 -6.22 -6.18 -6.89
N CYS A 13 -6.94 -5.62 -7.86
CA CYS A 13 -8.19 -4.90 -7.62
C CYS A 13 -9.25 -5.83 -7.01
N GLU A 14 -9.45 -7.02 -7.57
CA GLU A 14 -10.40 -8.02 -7.02
C GLU A 14 -10.06 -8.41 -5.57
N LEU A 15 -8.77 -8.58 -5.24
CA LEU A 15 -8.36 -8.86 -3.86
C LEU A 15 -8.63 -7.66 -2.94
N CYS A 16 -8.40 -6.44 -3.43
CA CYS A 16 -8.67 -5.21 -2.69
C CYS A 16 -10.16 -5.02 -2.39
N GLU A 17 -11.05 -5.44 -3.30
CA GLU A 17 -12.51 -5.36 -3.10
C GLU A 17 -12.96 -6.19 -1.88
N GLN A 18 -12.28 -7.29 -1.57
CA GLN A 18 -12.63 -8.16 -0.43
C GLN A 18 -12.42 -7.51 0.94
N ILE A 19 -11.55 -6.49 1.03
CA ILE A 19 -11.29 -5.77 2.28
C ILE A 19 -12.16 -4.52 2.42
N GLU A 20 -12.85 -4.11 1.35
CA GLU A 20 -13.69 -2.92 1.38
C GLU A 20 -14.93 -3.08 2.26
N GLY A 21 -15.48 -1.96 2.70
CA GLY A 21 -16.70 -1.87 3.49
C GLY A 21 -17.08 -0.42 3.72
N GLU A 22 -18.04 -0.17 4.62
CA GLU A 22 -18.51 1.19 4.91
C GLU A 22 -17.38 2.16 5.32
N ASP A 23 -16.45 1.64 6.12
CA ASP A 23 -15.34 2.41 6.69
C ASP A 23 -14.02 2.30 5.93
N LEU A 24 -13.95 1.51 4.85
CA LEU A 24 -12.73 1.29 4.08
C LEU A 24 -13.03 1.17 2.59
N LYS A 25 -12.45 2.08 1.79
CA LYS A 25 -12.58 2.07 0.34
C LYS A 25 -11.21 2.16 -0.31
N VAL A 26 -10.92 1.29 -1.27
CA VAL A 26 -9.73 1.38 -2.10
C VAL A 26 -10.04 2.33 -3.26
N GLU A 27 -9.24 3.38 -3.37
CA GLU A 27 -9.44 4.46 -4.35
C GLU A 27 -8.60 4.20 -5.60
N LYS A 28 -7.41 3.61 -5.44
CA LYS A 28 -6.51 3.35 -6.57
C LYS A 28 -5.51 2.25 -6.27
N VAL A 29 -5.25 1.40 -7.28
CA VAL A 29 -4.08 0.53 -7.33
C VAL A 29 -3.11 1.07 -8.37
N TYR A 30 -1.87 1.34 -7.95
CA TYR A 30 -0.77 1.71 -8.82
C TYR A 30 0.16 0.51 -9.00
N ARG A 31 0.36 0.10 -10.26
CA ARG A 31 0.97 -1.19 -10.62
C ARG A 31 0.22 -2.35 -9.94
N THR A 32 0.85 -3.03 -9.00
CA THR A 32 0.31 -4.22 -8.31
C THR A 32 0.60 -4.23 -6.81
N ASP A 33 1.38 -3.27 -6.33
CA ASP A 33 2.00 -3.27 -4.99
C ASP A 33 1.69 -1.99 -4.19
N ASN A 34 1.22 -0.94 -4.86
CA ASN A 34 0.90 0.34 -4.25
C ASN A 34 -0.61 0.58 -4.24
N ILE A 35 -1.20 0.61 -3.05
CA ILE A 35 -2.64 0.78 -2.87
C ILE A 35 -2.91 2.09 -2.14
N VAL A 36 -3.77 2.91 -2.74
CA VAL A 36 -4.33 4.11 -2.14
C VAL A 36 -5.73 3.78 -1.66
N PHE A 37 -5.98 4.00 -0.38
CA PHE A 37 -7.28 3.76 0.23
C PHE A 37 -7.67 4.91 1.15
N ARG A 38 -8.97 5.03 1.37
CA ARG A 38 -9.58 5.89 2.37
C ARG A 38 -10.15 5.04 3.48
N LYS A 39 -9.87 5.42 4.73
CA LYS A 39 -10.42 4.77 5.92
C LYS A 39 -11.16 5.77 6.81
N ARG A 40 -12.18 5.30 7.53
CA ARG A 40 -12.90 6.02 8.60
C ARG A 40 -12.85 5.19 9.87
N ASN A 41 -12.69 5.84 11.03
CA ASN A 41 -12.71 5.20 12.36
C ASN A 41 -11.88 3.91 12.55
N MET A 42 -10.82 3.72 11.76
CA MET A 42 -10.00 2.51 11.73
C MET A 42 -8.51 2.83 11.87
N HIS A 43 -7.74 1.97 12.52
CA HIS A 43 -6.28 2.09 12.56
C HIS A 43 -5.64 1.59 11.26
N TYR A 44 -4.52 2.19 10.85
CA TYR A 44 -3.78 1.74 9.68
C TYR A 44 -3.29 0.29 9.80
N ALA A 45 -2.92 -0.15 10.99
CA ALA A 45 -2.52 -1.53 11.26
C ALA A 45 -3.67 -2.53 10.96
N THR A 46 -4.91 -2.15 11.27
CA THR A 46 -6.09 -2.98 10.97
C THR A 46 -6.30 -3.12 9.47
N VAL A 47 -6.12 -2.04 8.69
CA VAL A 47 -6.19 -2.11 7.22
C VAL A 47 -5.10 -3.03 6.69
N GLY A 48 -3.87 -2.89 7.21
CA GLY A 48 -2.74 -3.74 6.85
C GLY A 48 -3.04 -5.22 7.10
N GLN A 49 -3.49 -5.56 8.31
CA GLN A 49 -3.84 -6.95 8.67
C GLN A 49 -4.91 -7.56 7.76
N ARG A 50 -5.93 -6.79 7.36
CA ARG A 50 -6.96 -7.28 6.43
C ARG A 50 -6.37 -7.60 5.06
N LEU A 51 -5.51 -6.71 4.56
CA LEU A 51 -4.87 -6.89 3.26
C LEU A 51 -3.86 -8.05 3.29
N GLU A 52 -3.05 -8.15 4.36
CA GLU A 52 -2.13 -9.27 4.56
C GLU A 52 -2.87 -10.59 4.49
N LYS A 53 -3.98 -10.73 5.23
CA LYS A 53 -4.78 -11.96 5.23
C LYS A 53 -5.22 -12.36 3.82
N VAL A 54 -5.77 -11.43 3.03
CA VAL A 54 -6.22 -11.71 1.66
C VAL A 54 -5.05 -12.09 0.74
N LEU A 55 -3.91 -11.42 0.87
CA LEU A 55 -2.72 -11.73 0.07
C LEU A 55 -2.08 -13.06 0.49
N GLU A 56 -2.08 -13.38 1.78
CA GLU A 56 -1.59 -14.65 2.32
C GLU A 56 -2.40 -15.82 1.81
N GLU A 57 -3.74 -15.70 1.81
CA GLU A 57 -4.64 -16.70 1.24
C GLU A 57 -4.43 -16.86 -0.27
N HIS A 58 -4.18 -15.76 -1.00
CA HIS A 58 -3.97 -15.81 -2.45
C HIS A 58 -2.62 -16.42 -2.86
N PHE A 59 -1.54 -16.07 -2.15
CA PHE A 59 -0.17 -16.48 -2.51
C PHE A 59 0.33 -17.71 -1.75
N ASP A 60 -0.48 -18.26 -0.83
CA ASP A 60 -0.12 -19.37 0.06
C ASP A 60 1.21 -19.14 0.81
N ARG A 61 1.45 -17.88 1.19
CA ARG A 61 2.67 -17.46 1.90
C ARG A 61 2.46 -16.15 2.62
N LYS A 62 3.22 -15.93 3.70
CA LYS A 62 3.27 -14.65 4.41
C LYS A 62 3.60 -13.51 3.46
N THR A 63 2.70 -12.53 3.39
CA THR A 63 2.84 -11.37 2.50
C THR A 63 2.69 -10.09 3.32
N PRO A 64 3.77 -9.64 3.98
CA PRO A 64 3.71 -8.47 4.86
C PRO A 64 3.45 -7.20 4.06
N VAL A 65 2.68 -6.29 4.63
CA VAL A 65 2.38 -5.00 4.02
C VAL A 65 2.75 -3.85 4.95
N THR A 66 2.97 -2.67 4.36
CA THR A 66 3.17 -1.46 5.15
C THR A 66 2.06 -0.46 4.84
N CYS A 67 1.49 0.11 5.89
CA CYS A 67 0.49 1.16 5.77
C CYS A 67 1.06 2.47 6.31
N ARG A 68 0.96 3.53 5.50
CA ARG A 68 1.42 4.87 5.85
C ARG A 68 0.34 5.90 5.53
N SER A 69 0.30 6.96 6.32
CA SER A 69 -0.56 8.10 6.02
C SER A 69 0.01 8.92 4.88
N MET A 70 -0.84 9.56 4.07
CA MET A 70 -0.38 10.50 3.04
C MET A 70 0.43 11.66 3.62
N ARG A 71 0.15 12.06 4.87
CA ARG A 71 0.96 13.07 5.58
C ARG A 71 2.40 12.60 5.79
N THR A 72 2.59 11.33 6.16
CA THR A 72 3.92 10.72 6.31
C THR A 72 4.65 10.67 4.98
N VAL A 73 3.98 10.24 3.90
CA VAL A 73 4.58 10.19 2.56
C VAL A 73 5.01 11.58 2.10
N LYS A 74 4.15 12.60 2.26
CA LYS A 74 4.49 13.99 1.94
C LYS A 74 5.70 14.49 2.72
N GLY A 75 5.72 14.25 4.03
CA GLY A 75 6.85 14.66 4.88
C GLY A 75 8.18 14.05 4.44
N LEU A 76 8.17 12.79 3.98
CA LEU A 76 9.36 12.14 3.44
C LEU A 76 9.81 12.79 2.12
N THR A 77 8.89 12.95 1.17
CA THR A 77 9.21 13.52 -0.15
C THR A 77 9.67 14.99 -0.09
N GLU A 78 9.13 15.78 0.83
CA GLU A 78 9.51 17.18 1.01
C GLU A 78 10.85 17.32 1.75
N SER A 79 11.20 16.36 2.63
CA SER A 79 12.49 16.35 3.33
C SER A 79 13.67 15.99 2.41
N GLU A 80 13.43 15.12 1.42
CA GLU A 80 14.42 14.71 0.43
C GLU A 80 14.78 15.86 -0.52
N GLN A 81 13.79 16.65 -0.97
CA GLN A 81 14.02 17.82 -1.83
C GLN A 81 14.89 18.90 -1.17
N LYS A 82 14.79 19.10 0.14
CA LYS A 82 15.67 20.02 0.88
C LYS A 82 17.11 19.55 0.95
N THR A 83 17.33 18.24 0.87
CA THR A 83 18.66 17.64 0.95
C THR A 83 19.34 17.68 -0.41
N GLU A 84 18.61 17.36 -1.49
CA GLU A 84 19.13 17.43 -2.86
C GLU A 84 19.47 18.86 -3.31
N ASN A 85 18.66 19.86 -2.93
CA ASN A 85 18.96 21.26 -3.28
C ASN A 85 20.21 21.77 -2.55
N LYS A 86 20.46 21.34 -1.31
CA LYS A 86 21.66 21.72 -0.54
C LYS A 86 22.96 21.14 -1.11
N SER A 87 22.88 20.03 -1.84
CA SER A 87 24.05 19.37 -2.46
C SER A 87 24.40 19.91 -3.84
N ARG A 88 23.54 20.74 -4.45
CA ARG A 88 23.80 21.39 -5.75
C ARG A 88 24.35 22.82 -5.63
N ASP A 89 24.38 23.35 -4.41
CA ASP A 89 24.91 24.69 -4.09
C ASP A 89 26.40 24.65 -3.67
N PHE A 90 27.11 23.54 -3.90
CA PHE A 90 28.55 23.38 -3.66
C PHE A 90 29.30 22.98 -4.93
#